data_AF-A0A519R6D8-F1
#
_entry.id   AF-A0A519R6D8-F1
#
_cell.length_a   1.000
_cell.length_b   1.000
_cell.length_c   1.000
_cell.angle_alpha   90.00
_cell.angle_beta   90.00
_cell.angle_gamma   90.00
#
_symmetry.space_group_name_H-M   'P 1'
#
loop_
_entity.id
_entity.type
_entity.pdbx_description
1 polymer ?
#
loop_
_entity_poly.entity_id
_entity_poly.type
_entity_poly.pdbx_seq_one_letter_code
_entity_poly.pdbx_strand_id
1 'polypeptide(L)'
;MNPIQTKQTRTSTGFIQSVTVYEAQRCEGCPLRGVCHSGQGNRRLERNHRLEQHKVGVRERLLSEIGIEKRKRRSIEVEPVFGHIKSNRGFKRFTMRGLRMVDLEFGLHAMAHNMLKMAA
;
A
#
# COMPACT_ATOMS: atom_id res chain seq x y z
N MET A 1 -8.24 -8.29 26.74
CA MET A 1 -9.27 -7.35 26.23
C MET A 1 -10.34 -8.19 25.60
N ASN A 2 -11.58 -8.08 26.06
CA ASN A 2 -12.69 -8.85 25.50
C ASN A 2 -13.28 -8.08 24.30
N PRO A 3 -13.73 -8.78 23.24
CA PRO A 3 -14.45 -8.14 22.15
C PRO A 3 -15.81 -7.64 22.67
N ILE A 4 -16.14 -6.39 22.39
CA ILE A 4 -17.43 -5.80 22.80
C ILE A 4 -18.45 -5.93 21.69
N GLN A 5 -18.02 -5.64 20.46
CA GLN A 5 -18.90 -5.65 19.31
C GLN A 5 -18.13 -5.92 18.02
N THR A 6 -18.84 -6.45 17.04
CA THR A 6 -18.38 -6.54 15.66
C THR A 6 -19.25 -5.63 14.82
N LYS A 7 -18.66 -4.62 14.20
CA LYS A 7 -19.37 -3.67 13.33
C LYS A 7 -19.03 -3.93 11.87
N GLN A 8 -19.97 -3.64 10.97
CA GLN A 8 -19.71 -3.60 9.54
C GLN A 8 -19.34 -2.18 9.12
N THR A 9 -18.23 -2.02 8.41
CA THR A 9 -17.74 -0.73 7.90
C THR A 9 -17.58 -0.82 6.39
N ARG A 10 -17.94 0.24 5.68
CA ARG A 10 -17.81 0.34 4.22
C ARG A 10 -16.56 1.14 3.88
N THR A 11 -15.71 0.60 3.02
CA THR A 11 -14.53 1.29 2.48
C THR A 11 -14.91 2.28 1.39
N SER A 12 -13.98 3.17 1.00
CA SER A 12 -14.18 4.14 -0.08
C SER A 12 -14.48 3.48 -1.44
N THR A 13 -13.98 2.26 -1.67
CA THR A 13 -14.27 1.46 -2.87
C THR A 13 -15.60 0.69 -2.78
N GLY A 14 -16.35 0.88 -1.71
CA GLY A 14 -17.66 0.26 -1.49
C GLY A 14 -17.63 -1.13 -0.86
N PHE A 15 -16.46 -1.71 -0.61
CA PHE A 15 -16.31 -3.04 0.00
C PHE A 15 -16.70 -3.04 1.48
N ILE A 16 -17.49 -4.04 1.90
CA ILE A 16 -17.98 -4.20 3.26
C ILE A 16 -17.00 -5.06 4.07
N GLN A 17 -16.61 -4.57 5.24
CA GLN A 17 -15.64 -5.22 6.13
C GLN A 17 -16.21 -5.39 7.53
N SER A 18 -15.97 -6.55 8.15
CA SER A 18 -16.25 -6.79 9.56
C SER A 18 -15.06 -6.37 10.41
N VAL A 19 -15.32 -5.53 11.40
CA VAL A 19 -14.31 -4.98 12.32
C VAL A 19 -14.73 -5.29 13.75
N THR A 20 -13.87 -6.01 14.46
CA THR A 20 -14.07 -6.32 15.88
C THR A 20 -13.50 -5.19 16.72
N VAL A 21 -14.29 -4.68 17.66
CA VAL A 21 -13.91 -3.62 18.60
C VAL A 21 -13.62 -4.24 19.97
N TYR A 22 -12.44 -3.93 20.50
CA TYR A 22 -11.96 -4.32 21.82
C TYR A 22 -11.83 -3.09 22.71
N GLU A 23 -12.02 -3.25 24.00
CA GLU A 23 -11.78 -2.19 24.99
C GLU A 23 -10.94 -2.71 26.16
N ALA A 24 -10.16 -1.81 26.73
CA ALA A 24 -9.47 -2.04 28.00
C ALA A 24 -10.48 -2.14 29.14
N GLN A 25 -10.20 -2.99 30.12
CA GLN A 25 -11.08 -3.16 31.28
C GLN A 25 -11.09 -1.92 32.18
N ARG A 26 -9.92 -1.30 32.43
CA ARG A 26 -9.80 -0.10 33.25
C ARG A 26 -8.56 0.71 32.88
N CYS A 27 -8.75 1.92 32.38
CA CYS A 27 -7.67 2.88 32.09
C CYS A 27 -7.52 3.98 33.15
N GLU A 28 -8.45 4.07 34.10
CA GLU A 28 -8.38 5.02 35.22
C GLU A 28 -7.19 4.72 36.13
N GLY A 29 -6.39 5.74 36.44
CA GLY A 29 -5.19 5.61 37.28
C GLY A 29 -4.03 4.83 36.63
N CYS A 30 -4.11 4.49 35.33
CA CYS A 30 -3.04 3.77 34.66
C CYS A 30 -1.80 4.68 34.48
N PRO A 31 -0.61 4.31 35.00
CA PRO A 31 0.60 5.14 34.89
C PRO A 31 1.08 5.30 33.44
N LEU A 32 0.72 4.35 32.56
CA LEU A 32 1.06 4.37 31.15
C LEU A 32 0.03 5.11 30.28
N ARG A 33 -1.04 5.69 30.86
CA ARG A 33 -2.14 6.31 30.10
C ARG A 33 -1.64 7.35 29.11
N GLY A 34 -0.72 8.23 29.55
CA GLY A 34 -0.17 9.30 28.71
C GLY A 34 0.53 8.82 27.44
N VAL A 35 1.13 7.63 27.46
CA VAL A 35 1.84 7.03 26.30
C VAL A 35 0.96 6.04 25.54
N CYS A 36 -0.09 5.52 26.17
CA CYS A 36 -0.91 4.43 25.64
C CYS A 36 -2.00 4.90 24.68
N HIS A 37 -2.75 5.95 25.01
CA HIS A 37 -3.83 6.52 24.19
C HIS A 37 -4.26 7.91 24.69
N SER A 38 -4.69 8.79 23.78
CA SER A 38 -5.10 10.18 24.04
C SER A 38 -6.61 10.41 24.23
N GLY A 39 -7.45 9.38 24.10
CA GLY A 39 -8.91 9.51 24.22
C GLY A 39 -9.44 9.55 25.65
N GLN A 40 -10.71 9.94 25.77
CA GLN A 40 -11.45 9.91 27.03
C GLN A 40 -11.96 8.48 27.30
N GLY A 41 -11.91 8.06 28.56
CA GLY A 41 -12.35 6.72 28.98
C GLY A 41 -11.33 5.60 28.73
N ASN A 42 -11.85 4.40 28.49
CA ASN A 42 -11.03 3.21 28.25
C ASN A 42 -10.52 3.16 26.81
N ARG A 43 -9.29 2.67 26.63
CA ARG A 43 -8.68 2.51 25.31
C ARG A 43 -9.48 1.51 24.48
N ARG A 44 -9.89 1.93 23.28
CA ARG A 44 -10.53 1.08 22.27
C ARG A 44 -9.56 0.73 21.15
N LEU A 45 -9.66 -0.50 20.66
CA LEU A 45 -8.88 -1.00 19.53
C LEU A 45 -9.81 -1.66 18.53
N GLU A 46 -9.64 -1.32 17.27
CA GLU A 46 -10.36 -1.94 16.17
C GLU A 46 -9.46 -2.90 15.41
N ARG A 47 -9.94 -4.10 15.14
CA ARG A 47 -9.19 -5.11 14.40
C ARG A 47 -10.05 -5.78 13.34
N ASN A 48 -9.57 -5.76 12.09
CA ASN A 48 -10.13 -6.53 11.01
C ASN A 48 -9.32 -7.82 10.84
N HIS A 49 -9.84 -8.94 11.35
CA HIS A 49 -9.11 -10.22 11.36
C HIS A 49 -8.84 -10.75 9.95
N ARG A 50 -9.77 -10.55 9.02
CA ARG A 50 -9.61 -10.98 7.62
C ARG A 50 -8.50 -10.20 6.92
N LEU A 51 -8.44 -8.89 7.13
CA LEU A 51 -7.35 -8.07 6.61
C LEU A 51 -5.99 -8.50 7.17
N GLU A 52 -5.91 -8.80 8.47
CA GLU A 52 -4.67 -9.29 9.09
C GLU A 52 -4.23 -10.63 8.49
N GLN A 53 -5.15 -11.57 8.26
CA GLN A 53 -4.85 -12.83 7.56
C GLN A 53 -4.29 -12.58 6.15
N HIS A 54 -4.89 -11.66 5.39
CA HIS A 54 -4.37 -11.31 4.06
C HIS A 54 -2.96 -10.71 4.13
N LYS A 55 -2.68 -9.84 5.11
CA LYS A 55 -1.33 -9.27 5.31
C LYS A 55 -0.30 -10.35 5.63
N VAL A 56 -0.65 -11.31 6.48
CA VAL A 56 0.22 -12.46 6.81
C VAL A 56 0.54 -13.26 5.55
N GLY A 57 -0.48 -13.67 4.78
CA GLY A 57 -0.26 -14.45 3.56
C GLY A 57 0.51 -13.69 2.47
N VAL A 58 0.38 -12.36 2.39
CA VAL A 58 1.22 -11.53 1.50
C VAL A 58 2.66 -11.50 2.01
N ARG A 59 2.87 -11.31 3.32
CA ARG A 59 4.20 -11.27 3.92
C ARG A 59 4.95 -12.59 3.71
N GLU A 60 4.30 -13.72 3.94
CA GLU A 60 4.87 -15.05 3.68
C GLU A 60 5.29 -15.20 2.22
N ARG A 61 4.42 -14.82 1.28
CA ARG A 61 4.75 -14.85 -0.17
C ARG A 61 5.90 -13.92 -0.55
N LEU A 62 6.03 -12.76 0.08
CA LEU A 62 7.13 -11.84 -0.19
C LEU A 62 8.46 -12.31 0.43
N LEU A 63 8.40 -13.01 1.57
CA LEU A 63 9.57 -13.51 2.29
C LEU A 63 10.02 -14.92 1.87
N SER A 64 9.21 -15.64 1.10
CA SER A 64 9.64 -16.90 0.48
C SER A 64 10.84 -16.69 -0.44
N GLU A 65 11.59 -17.76 -0.72
CA GLU A 65 12.76 -17.72 -1.61
C GLU A 65 12.39 -17.18 -3.00
N ILE A 66 11.30 -17.68 -3.59
CA ILE A 66 10.74 -17.20 -4.86
C ILE A 66 10.37 -15.71 -4.76
N GLY A 67 9.78 -15.29 -3.65
CA GLY A 67 9.40 -13.89 -3.41
C GLY A 67 10.62 -12.97 -3.33
N ILE A 68 11.68 -13.39 -2.64
CA ILE A 68 12.96 -12.67 -2.57
C ILE A 68 13.60 -12.58 -3.95
N GLU A 69 13.65 -13.69 -4.69
CA GLU A 69 14.23 -13.74 -6.04
C GLU A 69 13.50 -12.78 -6.98
N LYS A 70 12.17 -12.82 -7.03
CA LYS A 70 11.36 -11.91 -7.85
C LYS A 70 11.55 -10.44 -7.44
N ARG A 71 11.69 -10.14 -6.14
CA ARG A 71 11.98 -8.78 -5.66
C ARG A 71 13.34 -8.27 -6.13
N LYS A 72 14.37 -9.12 -6.06
CA LYS A 72 15.71 -8.79 -6.60
C LYS A 72 15.69 -8.62 -8.11
N ARG A 73 14.94 -9.46 -8.83
CA ARG A 73 14.80 -9.36 -10.29
C ARG A 73 14.12 -8.06 -10.70
N ARG A 74 13.07 -7.63 -9.97
CA ARG A 74 12.35 -6.39 -10.26
C ARG A 74 13.24 -5.14 -10.25
N SER A 75 14.21 -5.04 -9.34
CA SER A 75 15.11 -3.88 -9.33
C SER A 75 15.93 -3.80 -10.63
N ILE A 76 16.35 -4.95 -11.15
CA ILE A 76 17.14 -5.06 -12.38
C ILE A 76 16.25 -4.87 -13.62
N GLU A 77 15.03 -5.39 -13.64
CA GLU A 77 14.16 -5.29 -14.83
C GLU A 77 13.62 -3.87 -15.06
N VAL A 78 13.40 -3.12 -13.98
CA VAL A 78 12.79 -1.78 -14.04
C VAL A 78 13.82 -0.71 -14.42
N GLU A 79 15.08 -0.89 -14.06
CA GLU A 79 16.15 0.08 -14.34
C GLU A 79 16.38 0.32 -15.85
N PRO A 80 16.49 -0.72 -16.72
CA PRO A 80 16.59 -0.56 -18.17
C PRO A 80 15.42 0.22 -18.75
N VAL A 81 14.19 -0.02 -18.30
CA VAL A 81 13.01 0.70 -18.79
C VAL A 81 13.19 2.21 -18.58
N PHE A 82 13.60 2.61 -17.37
CA PHE A 82 13.85 4.02 -17.07
C PHE A 82 15.10 4.57 -17.77
N GLY A 83 16.16 3.78 -17.92
CA GLY A 83 17.36 4.17 -18.67
C GLY A 83 17.03 4.44 -20.14
N HIS A 84 16.21 3.59 -20.77
CA HIS A 84 15.76 3.77 -22.14
C HIS A 84 14.90 5.04 -22.30
N ILE A 85 13.95 5.27 -21.40
CA ILE A 85 13.09 6.46 -21.47
C ILE A 85 13.91 7.74 -21.23
N LYS A 86 14.73 7.78 -20.16
CA LYS A 86 15.40 9.00 -19.72
C LYS A 86 16.69 9.31 -20.49
N SER A 87 17.59 8.34 -20.60
CA SER A 87 18.91 8.53 -21.20
C SER A 87 18.87 8.33 -22.70
N ASN A 88 18.37 7.18 -23.17
CA ASN A 88 18.44 6.83 -24.60
C ASN A 88 17.46 7.67 -25.44
N ARG A 89 16.29 8.01 -24.90
CA ARG A 89 15.27 8.83 -25.59
C ARG A 89 15.23 10.28 -25.09
N GLY A 90 16.09 10.65 -24.15
CA GLY A 90 16.22 12.04 -23.68
C GLY A 90 15.04 12.60 -22.90
N PHE A 91 14.09 11.78 -22.43
CA PHE A 91 12.94 12.24 -21.65
C PHE A 91 13.35 12.61 -20.21
N LYS A 92 13.84 13.85 -20.05
CA LYS A 92 14.34 14.37 -18.75
C LYS A 92 13.36 15.29 -18.04
N ARG A 93 12.43 15.90 -18.78
CA ARG A 93 11.46 16.88 -18.26
C ARG A 93 10.14 16.72 -19.01
N PHE A 94 9.05 16.99 -18.32
CA PHE A 94 7.74 17.13 -18.94
C PHE A 94 7.66 18.46 -19.69
N THR A 95 7.07 18.41 -20.87
CA THR A 95 6.80 19.59 -21.70
C THR A 95 5.48 20.24 -21.29
N MET A 96 4.52 19.41 -20.85
CA MET A 96 3.19 19.85 -20.45
C MET A 96 3.14 20.26 -18.96
N ARG A 97 2.11 21.03 -18.60
CA ARG A 97 1.85 21.46 -17.21
C ARG A 97 0.48 20.97 -16.73
N GLY A 98 0.40 20.67 -15.44
CA GLY A 98 -0.79 20.14 -14.77
C GLY A 98 -0.87 18.61 -14.84
N LEU A 99 -1.35 17.99 -13.75
CA LEU A 99 -1.34 16.53 -13.56
C LEU A 99 -1.95 15.77 -14.74
N ARG A 100 -3.12 16.21 -15.21
CA ARG A 100 -3.81 15.56 -16.34
C ARG A 100 -2.96 15.50 -17.61
N MET A 101 -2.28 16.59 -17.98
CA MET A 101 -1.50 16.63 -19.22
C MET A 101 -0.15 15.91 -19.05
N VAL A 102 0.44 15.97 -17.86
CA VAL A 102 1.64 15.21 -17.48
C VAL A 102 1.39 13.70 -17.55
N ASP A 103 0.23 13.25 -17.05
CA ASP A 103 -0.17 11.83 -17.12
C ASP A 103 -0.33 11.36 -18.56
N LEU A 104 -0.93 12.19 -19.43
CA LEU A 104 -1.06 11.90 -20.86
C LEU A 104 0.32 11.82 -21.55
N GLU A 105 1.21 12.79 -21.30
CA GLU A 105 2.56 12.83 -21.86
C GLU A 105 3.37 11.59 -21.44
N PHE A 106 3.30 11.20 -20.16
CA PHE A 106 3.95 9.98 -19.68
C PHE A 106 3.33 8.72 -20.30
N GLY A 107 2.00 8.67 -20.41
CA GLY A 107 1.28 7.56 -21.03
C GLY A 107 1.71 7.32 -22.48
N LEU A 108 1.87 8.39 -23.28
CA LEU A 108 2.38 8.31 -24.64
C LEU A 108 3.80 7.73 -24.69
N HIS A 109 4.70 8.19 -23.80
CA HIS A 109 6.06 7.65 -23.72
C HIS A 109 6.08 6.16 -23.32
N ALA A 110 5.23 5.76 -22.38
CA ALA A 110 5.09 4.38 -21.95
C ALA A 110 4.54 3.47 -23.07
N MET A 111 3.52 3.92 -23.80
CA MET A 111 3.00 3.20 -24.96
C MET A 111 4.06 3.03 -26.06
N ALA A 112 4.76 4.10 -26.41
CA ALA A 112 5.86 4.04 -27.38
C ALA A 112 6.97 3.08 -26.91
N HIS A 113 7.29 3.06 -25.61
CA HIS A 113 8.22 2.07 -25.05
C HIS A 113 7.74 0.64 -25.23
N ASN A 114 6.48 0.35 -24.90
CA ASN A 114 5.93 -0.99 -25.05
C ASN A 114 5.87 -1.45 -26.51
N MET A 115 5.47 -0.57 -27.44
CA MET A 115 5.44 -0.87 -28.87
C MET A 115 6.85 -1.22 -29.40
N LEU A 116 7.87 -0.44 -29.01
CA LEU A 116 9.25 -0.72 -29.39
C LEU A 116 9.77 -2.04 -28.81
N LYS A 117 9.31 -2.42 -27.61
CA LYS A 117 9.65 -3.70 -26.99
C LYS A 117 8.95 -4.88 -27.68
N MET A 118 7.77 -4.67 -28.26
CA MET A 118 7.04 -5.71 -29.01
C MET A 118 7.57 -5.92 -30.43
N ALA A 119 8.12 -4.86 -31.04
CA ALA A 119 8.65 -4.91 -32.40
C ALA A 119 10.08 -5.48 -32.48
N ALA A 120 10.79 -5.54 -31.35
CA ALA A 120 12.12 -6.13 -31.21
C ALA A 120 12.03 -7.60 -30.78
#